data_AF-A0A0D5NHR3-F1
#
_entry.id   AF-A0A0D5NHR3-F1
#
_cell.length_a   1.000
_cell.length_b   1.000
_cell.length_c   1.000
_cell.angle_alpha   90.00
_cell.angle_beta   90.00
_cell.angle_gamma   90.00
#
_symmetry.space_group_name_H-M   'P 1'
#
loop_
_entity.id
_entity.type
_entity.pdbx_description
1 polymer ?
#
loop_
_entity_poly.entity_id
_entity_poly.type
_entity_poly.pdbx_seq_one_letter_code
_entity_poly.pdbx_strand_id
1 'polypeptide(L)'
;MRIIYTLALLLVMFVAAPGNIFAYSYGDANKEDVAETFKLITAALSSSPADWKAAEAAYETRREEIVKHFGANVDRVLESNIKASDADKTIANYKAMLVMNLERRFTNAEQDVTDYANVKILLAKARATCDTLKPYLSEQLSAADIARLDGDFDTALKALGNPGLFGVGKSEADPAKLKQSLDDITATLKPLFPFDQAGAAGGQNAAAGEGAAGGAGAAGGNAGSTVNPAVTVSVIGGVLIVGIAAVWWARRKGFF
;
A
#
# COMPACT_ATOMS: atom_id res chain seq x y z
N MET A 1 36.11 -37.68 -13.14
CA MET A 1 36.07 -36.29 -13.67
C MET A 1 34.74 -35.97 -14.36
N ARG A 2 34.29 -36.69 -15.40
CA ARG A 2 33.01 -36.40 -16.09
C ARG A 2 31.78 -36.27 -15.16
N ILE A 3 31.60 -37.16 -14.20
CA ILE A 3 30.45 -37.17 -13.27
C ILE A 3 30.45 -35.93 -12.33
N ILE A 4 31.64 -35.45 -11.95
CA ILE A 4 31.78 -34.28 -11.06
C ILE A 4 31.38 -33.00 -11.80
N TYR A 5 31.73 -32.88 -13.09
CA TYR A 5 31.30 -31.76 -13.92
C TYR A 5 29.78 -31.79 -14.18
N THR A 6 29.18 -32.97 -14.36
CA THR A 6 27.72 -33.08 -14.53
C THR A 6 26.95 -32.69 -13.27
N LEU A 7 27.44 -33.09 -12.08
CA LEU A 7 26.85 -32.70 -10.80
C LEU A 7 27.03 -31.21 -10.49
N ALA A 8 28.20 -30.64 -10.82
CA ALA A 8 28.42 -29.21 -10.67
C ALA A 8 27.54 -28.38 -11.62
N LEU A 9 27.31 -28.84 -12.85
CA LEU A 9 26.45 -28.15 -13.81
C LEU A 9 24.96 -28.18 -13.38
N LEU A 10 24.50 -29.31 -12.82
CA LEU A 10 23.15 -29.44 -12.27
C LEU A 10 22.94 -28.56 -11.03
N LEU A 11 23.95 -28.43 -10.17
CA LEU A 11 23.89 -27.56 -9.00
C LEU A 11 23.82 -26.08 -9.39
N VAL A 12 24.57 -25.65 -10.41
CA VAL A 12 24.52 -24.27 -10.93
C VAL A 12 23.16 -23.95 -11.54
N MET A 13 22.53 -24.89 -12.26
CA MET A 13 21.18 -24.70 -12.79
C MET A 13 20.09 -24.65 -11.70
N PHE A 14 20.29 -25.34 -10.57
CA PHE A 14 19.33 -25.31 -9.45
C PHE A 14 19.40 -23.99 -8.65
N VAL A 15 20.59 -23.37 -8.55
CA VAL A 15 20.77 -22.07 -7.87
C VAL A 15 20.39 -20.89 -8.78
N ALA A 16 20.44 -21.06 -10.10
CA ALA A 16 20.07 -20.05 -11.08
C ALA A 16 18.58 -20.09 -11.48
N ALA A 17 17.75 -20.87 -10.79
CA ALA A 17 16.30 -20.81 -10.99
C ALA A 17 15.84 -19.36 -10.71
N PRO A 18 15.21 -18.68 -11.67
CA PRO A 18 14.70 -17.34 -11.43
C PRO A 18 13.71 -17.43 -10.27
N GLY A 19 13.98 -16.69 -9.18
CA GLY A 19 12.95 -16.44 -8.18
C GLY A 19 11.73 -15.90 -8.92
N ASN A 20 10.53 -16.35 -8.55
CA ASN A 20 9.30 -15.83 -9.15
C ASN A 20 9.22 -14.34 -8.87
N ILE A 21 9.72 -13.52 -9.79
CA ILE A 21 9.43 -12.10 -9.84
C ILE A 21 7.97 -12.07 -10.24
N PHE A 22 7.09 -11.92 -9.26
CA PHE A 22 5.69 -11.60 -9.50
C PHE A 22 5.72 -10.31 -10.31
N ALA A 23 5.45 -10.41 -11.62
CA ALA A 23 5.23 -9.25 -12.44
C ALA A 23 3.98 -8.56 -11.88
N TYR A 24 4.21 -7.58 -10.99
CA TYR A 24 3.16 -6.80 -10.38
C TYR A 24 2.33 -6.18 -11.50
N SER A 25 1.03 -6.43 -11.46
CA SER A 25 0.10 -6.00 -12.49
C SER A 25 -0.25 -4.53 -12.28
N TYR A 26 0.74 -3.65 -12.41
CA TYR A 26 0.54 -2.21 -12.26
C TYR A 26 -0.46 -1.66 -13.29
N GLY A 27 -0.57 -2.31 -14.45
CA GLY A 27 -1.43 -1.91 -15.55
C GLY A 27 -2.83 -2.51 -15.59
N ASP A 28 -3.15 -3.52 -14.76
CA ASP A 28 -4.50 -4.08 -14.74
C ASP A 28 -5.41 -3.19 -13.88
N ALA A 29 -6.38 -2.56 -14.52
CA ALA A 29 -7.34 -1.69 -13.84
C ALA A 29 -8.25 -2.47 -12.87
N ASN A 30 -8.39 -3.79 -13.07
CA ASN A 30 -9.20 -4.66 -12.23
C ASN A 30 -8.41 -5.28 -11.07
N LYS A 31 -7.12 -4.96 -10.95
CA LYS A 31 -6.29 -5.33 -9.80
C LYS A 31 -5.85 -4.07 -9.07
N GLU A 32 -6.04 -4.12 -7.75
CA GLU A 32 -5.58 -3.07 -6.86
C GLU A 32 -4.56 -3.64 -5.90
N ASP A 33 -3.40 -3.02 -5.94
CA ASP A 33 -2.15 -3.55 -5.46
C ASP A 33 -2.09 -3.71 -3.93
N VAL A 34 -2.78 -2.82 -3.20
CA VAL A 34 -2.96 -2.90 -1.75
C VAL A 34 -4.03 -3.95 -1.39
N ALA A 35 -5.10 -4.07 -2.18
CA ALA A 35 -6.15 -5.07 -2.02
C ALA A 35 -5.64 -6.49 -2.28
N GLU A 36 -4.76 -6.69 -3.28
CA GLU A 36 -4.10 -7.97 -3.52
C GLU A 36 -3.18 -8.35 -2.34
N THR A 37 -2.42 -7.39 -1.78
CA THR A 37 -1.63 -7.63 -0.56
C THR A 37 -2.53 -8.06 0.60
N PHE A 38 -3.69 -7.43 0.79
CA PHE A 38 -4.64 -7.82 1.82
C PHE A 38 -5.17 -9.26 1.65
N LYS A 39 -5.42 -9.72 0.42
CA LYS A 39 -5.81 -11.12 0.15
C LYS A 39 -4.73 -12.10 0.60
N LEU A 40 -3.47 -11.80 0.30
CA LEU A 40 -2.32 -12.63 0.72
C LEU A 40 -2.20 -12.70 2.25
N ILE A 41 -2.29 -11.55 2.92
CA ILE A 41 -2.23 -11.47 4.38
C ILE A 41 -3.39 -12.25 5.00
N THR A 42 -4.62 -12.04 4.52
CA THR A 42 -5.78 -12.74 5.06
C THR A 42 -5.66 -14.26 4.85
N ALA A 43 -5.24 -14.72 3.67
CA ALA A 43 -5.03 -16.14 3.42
C ALA A 43 -3.97 -16.76 4.37
N ALA A 44 -2.87 -16.04 4.61
CA ALA A 44 -1.83 -16.47 5.54
C ALA A 44 -2.34 -16.56 6.98
N LEU A 45 -3.10 -15.55 7.45
CA LEU A 45 -3.59 -15.47 8.82
C LEU A 45 -4.80 -16.36 9.10
N SER A 46 -5.60 -16.71 8.08
CA SER A 46 -6.70 -17.66 8.19
C SER A 46 -6.26 -19.13 8.10
N SER A 47 -4.97 -19.40 7.90
CA SER A 47 -4.41 -20.76 7.91
C SER A 47 -4.33 -21.32 9.35
N SER A 48 -4.23 -22.65 9.50
CA SER A 48 -4.07 -23.29 10.81
C SER A 48 -2.84 -24.23 10.82
N PRO A 49 -1.75 -23.86 11.52
CA PRO A 49 -1.54 -22.59 12.22
C PRO A 49 -1.40 -21.40 11.26
N ALA A 50 -1.65 -20.18 11.75
CA ALA A 50 -1.48 -18.95 10.98
C ALA A 50 -0.02 -18.76 10.53
N ASP A 51 0.19 -18.40 9.26
CA ASP A 51 1.51 -18.13 8.70
C ASP A 51 1.89 -16.65 8.85
N TRP A 52 2.35 -16.28 10.05
CA TRP A 52 2.78 -14.93 10.36
C TRP A 52 3.95 -14.44 9.51
N LYS A 53 4.83 -15.35 9.08
CA LYS A 53 5.97 -15.00 8.24
C LYS A 53 5.52 -14.60 6.83
N ALA A 54 4.57 -15.33 6.26
CA ALA A 54 3.98 -14.97 4.97
C ALA A 54 3.19 -13.65 5.07
N ALA A 55 2.43 -13.45 6.14
CA ALA A 55 1.71 -12.20 6.38
C ALA A 55 2.65 -10.98 6.50
N GLU A 56 3.72 -11.10 7.29
CA GLU A 56 4.73 -10.05 7.43
C GLU A 56 5.45 -9.75 6.11
N ALA A 57 5.84 -10.79 5.36
CA ALA A 57 6.48 -10.60 4.06
C ALA A 57 5.57 -9.88 3.03
N ALA A 58 4.27 -10.22 3.01
CA ALA A 58 3.30 -9.56 2.16
C ALA A 58 3.11 -8.08 2.55
N TYR A 59 3.06 -7.78 3.85
CA TYR A 59 3.00 -6.42 4.38
C TYR A 59 4.24 -5.60 3.99
N GLU A 60 5.45 -6.12 4.27
CA GLU A 60 6.70 -5.40 4.02
C GLU A 60 6.88 -5.03 2.55
N THR A 61 6.40 -5.87 1.63
CA THR A 61 6.43 -5.58 0.19
C THR A 61 5.62 -4.33 -0.19
N ARG A 62 4.63 -3.94 0.63
CA ARG A 62 3.77 -2.77 0.40
C ARG A 62 3.95 -1.65 1.40
N ARG A 63 4.87 -1.82 2.34
CA ARG A 63 5.08 -0.90 3.46
C ARG A 63 5.39 0.53 3.00
N GLU A 64 6.31 0.70 2.05
CA GLU A 64 6.65 2.04 1.55
C GLU A 64 5.45 2.76 0.92
N GLU A 65 4.63 2.02 0.17
CA GLU A 65 3.40 2.55 -0.43
C GLU A 65 2.36 2.92 0.64
N ILE A 66 2.23 2.07 1.68
CA ILE A 66 1.33 2.33 2.82
C ILE A 66 1.75 3.61 3.54
N VAL A 67 3.03 3.74 3.89
CA VAL A 67 3.56 4.96 4.54
C VAL A 67 3.34 6.18 3.67
N LYS A 68 3.64 6.08 2.37
CA LYS A 68 3.53 7.20 1.42
C LYS A 68 2.10 7.73 1.32
N HIS A 69 1.09 6.85 1.35
CA HIS A 69 -0.28 7.25 1.05
C HIS A 69 -1.20 7.34 2.27
N PHE A 70 -0.91 6.62 3.35
CA PHE A 70 -1.76 6.57 4.55
C PHE A 70 -1.02 7.07 5.80
N GLY A 71 0.30 7.30 5.69
CA GLY A 71 1.12 7.88 6.74
C GLY A 71 1.74 6.85 7.69
N ALA A 72 2.80 7.27 8.37
CA ALA A 72 3.58 6.43 9.29
C ALA A 72 2.79 5.90 10.51
N ASN A 73 1.65 6.51 10.84
CA ASN A 73 0.80 6.00 11.92
C ASN A 73 0.08 4.70 11.52
N VAL A 74 -0.41 4.63 10.27
CA VAL A 74 -1.09 3.43 9.76
C VAL A 74 -0.11 2.25 9.71
N ASP A 75 1.08 2.49 9.16
CA ASP A 75 2.22 1.56 9.19
C ASP A 75 2.48 1.01 10.60
N ARG A 76 2.69 1.90 11.58
CA ARG A 76 2.99 1.51 12.96
C ARG A 76 1.91 0.63 13.58
N VAL A 77 0.64 0.95 13.35
CA VAL A 77 -0.48 0.16 13.87
C VAL A 77 -0.49 -1.23 13.24
N LEU A 78 -0.34 -1.33 11.91
CA LEU A 78 -0.32 -2.62 11.21
C LEU A 78 0.87 -3.47 11.63
N GLU A 79 2.07 -2.88 11.70
CA GLU A 79 3.28 -3.54 12.20
C GLU A 79 3.09 -4.04 13.63
N SER A 80 2.46 -3.25 14.51
CA SER A 80 2.18 -3.66 15.89
C SER A 80 1.21 -4.84 15.94
N ASN A 81 0.16 -4.85 15.13
CA ASN A 81 -0.82 -5.96 15.12
C ASN A 81 -0.16 -7.26 14.65
N ILE A 82 0.70 -7.19 13.63
CA ILE A 82 1.47 -8.33 13.12
C ILE A 82 2.43 -8.86 14.19
N LYS A 83 3.20 -7.98 14.85
CA LYS A 83 4.13 -8.37 15.93
C LYS A 83 3.42 -8.97 17.14
N ALA A 84 2.22 -8.49 17.46
CA ALA A 84 1.39 -9.05 18.51
C ALA A 84 0.75 -10.39 18.13
N SER A 85 0.89 -10.83 16.87
CA SER A 85 0.22 -12.03 16.35
C SER A 85 -1.30 -11.99 16.55
N ASP A 86 -1.91 -10.81 16.39
CA ASP A 86 -3.36 -10.61 16.52
C ASP A 86 -4.00 -10.60 15.12
N ALA A 87 -4.51 -11.78 14.71
CA ALA A 87 -5.01 -11.98 13.36
C ALA A 87 -6.26 -11.13 13.09
N ASP A 88 -7.19 -11.11 14.04
CA ASP A 88 -8.45 -10.38 13.92
C ASP A 88 -8.20 -8.88 13.81
N LYS A 89 -7.34 -8.35 14.68
CA LYS A 89 -7.00 -6.93 14.66
C LYS A 89 -6.18 -6.53 13.43
N THR A 90 -5.29 -7.41 12.97
CA THR A 90 -4.55 -7.18 11.71
C THR A 90 -5.51 -7.09 10.53
N ILE A 91 -6.39 -8.08 10.39
CA ILE A 91 -7.37 -8.14 9.29
C ILE A 91 -8.34 -6.96 9.37
N ALA A 92 -8.84 -6.60 10.55
CA ALA A 92 -9.75 -5.47 10.74
C ALA A 92 -9.12 -4.14 10.32
N ASN A 93 -7.89 -3.85 10.76
CA ASN A 93 -7.20 -2.61 10.41
C ASN A 93 -6.79 -2.56 8.93
N TYR A 94 -6.50 -3.69 8.30
CA TYR A 94 -6.32 -3.74 6.86
C TYR A 94 -7.60 -3.42 6.09
N LYS A 95 -8.76 -3.96 6.49
CA LYS A 95 -10.05 -3.61 5.88
C LYS A 95 -10.32 -2.11 5.97
N ALA A 96 -10.05 -1.51 7.13
CA ALA A 96 -10.16 -0.07 7.32
C ALA A 96 -9.19 0.72 6.41
N MET A 97 -7.95 0.26 6.25
CA MET A 97 -6.99 0.87 5.30
C MET A 97 -7.46 0.75 3.84
N LEU A 98 -8.12 -0.35 3.45
CA LEU A 98 -8.73 -0.46 2.11
C LEU A 98 -9.81 0.60 1.91
N VAL A 99 -10.59 0.94 2.93
CA VAL A 99 -11.53 2.08 2.85
C VAL A 99 -10.79 3.40 2.70
N MET A 100 -9.69 3.64 3.43
CA MET A 100 -8.86 4.84 3.22
C MET A 100 -8.30 4.91 1.78
N ASN A 101 -7.99 3.76 1.17
CA ASN A 101 -7.56 3.69 -0.23
C ASN A 101 -8.68 4.08 -1.21
N LEU A 102 -9.93 3.66 -0.93
CA LEU A 102 -11.10 4.13 -1.68
C LEU A 102 -11.22 5.65 -1.61
N GLU A 103 -11.21 6.22 -0.39
CA GLU A 103 -11.32 7.67 -0.17
C GLU A 103 -10.24 8.46 -0.93
N ARG A 104 -8.99 7.98 -0.89
CA ARG A 104 -7.88 8.58 -1.64
C ARG A 104 -8.13 8.55 -3.14
N ARG A 105 -8.58 7.43 -3.68
CA ARG A 105 -8.86 7.27 -5.12
C ARG A 105 -10.03 8.14 -5.57
N PHE A 106 -11.07 8.24 -4.75
CA PHE A 106 -12.22 9.10 -5.00
C PHE A 106 -11.83 10.58 -4.99
N THR A 107 -11.01 10.99 -4.02
CA THR A 107 -10.46 12.35 -3.96
C THR A 107 -9.68 12.68 -5.25
N ASN A 108 -8.82 11.77 -5.72
CA ASN A 108 -8.08 11.97 -6.96
C ASN A 108 -9.01 11.97 -8.19
N ALA A 109 -10.04 11.13 -8.21
CA ALA A 109 -11.03 11.08 -9.29
C ALA A 109 -11.82 12.40 -9.41
N GLU A 110 -12.18 13.01 -8.29
CA GLU A 110 -12.83 14.32 -8.24
C GLU A 110 -11.91 15.44 -8.74
N GLN A 111 -10.62 15.41 -8.36
CA GLN A 111 -9.64 16.42 -8.77
C GLN A 111 -9.33 16.35 -10.27
N ASP A 112 -9.27 15.15 -10.83
CA ASP A 112 -8.86 14.92 -12.21
C ASP A 112 -10.04 14.63 -13.16
N VAL A 113 -11.27 15.05 -12.83
CA VAL A 113 -12.51 14.71 -13.59
C VAL A 113 -12.45 14.97 -15.11
N THR A 114 -11.55 15.85 -15.55
CA THR A 114 -11.33 16.15 -16.98
C THR A 114 -10.47 15.12 -17.71
N ASP A 115 -9.65 14.34 -17.00
CA ASP A 115 -8.88 13.22 -17.54
C ASP A 115 -9.71 11.93 -17.45
N TYR A 116 -10.56 11.73 -18.44
CA TYR A 116 -11.41 10.54 -18.54
C TYR A 116 -10.65 9.22 -18.37
N ALA A 117 -9.47 9.09 -18.99
CA ALA A 117 -8.73 7.84 -18.99
C ALA A 117 -8.18 7.53 -17.59
N ASN A 118 -7.58 8.53 -16.94
CA ASN A 118 -7.06 8.39 -15.59
C ASN A 118 -8.19 8.11 -14.58
N VAL A 119 -9.27 8.90 -14.60
CA VAL A 119 -10.37 8.74 -13.64
C VAL A 119 -11.08 7.41 -13.82
N LYS A 120 -11.25 6.94 -15.05
CA LYS A 120 -11.79 5.59 -15.31
C LYS A 120 -10.95 4.50 -14.67
N ILE A 121 -9.62 4.61 -14.72
CA ILE A 121 -8.71 3.66 -14.06
C ILE A 121 -8.84 3.77 -12.54
N LEU A 122 -8.93 4.97 -11.98
CA LEU A 122 -9.14 5.19 -10.55
C LEU A 122 -10.43 4.53 -10.06
N LEU A 123 -11.54 4.73 -10.79
CA LEU A 123 -12.84 4.11 -10.48
C LEU A 123 -12.80 2.59 -10.59
N ALA A 124 -12.15 2.05 -11.62
CA ALA A 124 -11.98 0.60 -11.78
C ALA A 124 -11.17 -0.02 -10.62
N LYS A 125 -10.05 0.61 -10.23
CA LYS A 125 -9.25 0.15 -9.09
C LYS A 125 -10.00 0.27 -7.77
N ALA A 126 -10.75 1.35 -7.58
CA ALA A 126 -11.61 1.50 -6.40
C ALA A 126 -12.71 0.43 -6.36
N ARG A 127 -13.32 0.09 -7.51
CA ARG A 127 -14.26 -1.03 -7.58
C ARG A 127 -13.58 -2.35 -7.18
N ALA A 128 -12.40 -2.64 -7.70
CA ALA A 128 -11.64 -3.84 -7.34
C ALA A 128 -11.29 -3.91 -5.83
N THR A 129 -10.98 -2.76 -5.20
CA THR A 129 -10.82 -2.66 -3.75
C THR A 129 -12.13 -2.96 -3.02
N CYS A 130 -13.26 -2.41 -3.47
CA CYS A 130 -14.57 -2.69 -2.89
C CYS A 130 -14.97 -4.17 -3.05
N ASP A 131 -14.71 -4.78 -4.21
CA ASP A 131 -14.96 -6.19 -4.47
C ASP A 131 -14.19 -7.09 -3.50
N THR A 132 -12.98 -6.68 -3.12
CA THR A 132 -12.17 -7.37 -2.11
C THR A 132 -12.80 -7.29 -0.70
N LEU A 133 -13.55 -6.23 -0.41
CA LEU A 133 -14.27 -6.07 0.87
C LEU A 133 -15.62 -6.80 0.90
N LYS A 134 -16.24 -7.08 -0.26
CA LYS A 134 -17.59 -7.69 -0.35
C LYS A 134 -17.81 -8.94 0.51
N PRO A 135 -16.87 -9.90 0.62
CA PRO A 135 -17.04 -11.07 1.48
C PRO A 135 -17.27 -10.74 2.96
N TYR A 136 -16.88 -9.55 3.41
CA TYR A 136 -17.00 -9.10 4.79
C TYR A 136 -18.17 -8.12 5.00
N LEU A 137 -18.84 -7.71 3.92
CA LEU A 137 -20.00 -6.83 3.98
C LEU A 137 -21.28 -7.60 4.28
N SER A 138 -21.38 -8.87 3.85
CA SER A 138 -22.60 -9.68 4.00
C SER A 138 -23.02 -9.95 5.44
N GLU A 139 -22.12 -9.73 6.40
CA GLU A 139 -22.42 -9.82 7.83
C GLU A 139 -23.10 -8.56 8.37
N GLN A 140 -22.95 -7.43 7.68
CA GLN A 140 -23.36 -6.10 8.15
C GLN A 140 -24.38 -5.40 7.24
N LEU A 141 -24.44 -5.81 5.97
CA LEU A 141 -25.28 -5.23 4.94
C LEU A 141 -26.20 -6.27 4.30
N SER A 142 -27.38 -5.82 3.88
CA SER A 142 -28.26 -6.66 3.08
C SER A 142 -27.70 -6.86 1.67
N ALA A 143 -28.15 -7.92 0.98
CA ALA A 143 -27.80 -8.11 -0.43
C ALA A 143 -28.24 -6.92 -1.32
N ALA A 144 -29.33 -6.24 -0.94
CA ALA A 144 -29.80 -5.05 -1.64
C ALA A 144 -28.85 -3.85 -1.45
N ASP A 145 -28.29 -3.66 -0.26
CA ASP A 145 -27.32 -2.60 0.02
C ASP A 145 -25.98 -2.89 -0.69
N ILE A 146 -25.55 -4.15 -0.75
CA ILE A 146 -24.36 -4.55 -1.53
C ILE A 146 -24.60 -4.31 -3.02
N ALA A 147 -25.78 -4.64 -3.55
CA ALA A 147 -26.12 -4.34 -4.94
C ALA A 147 -26.22 -2.83 -5.21
N ARG A 148 -26.63 -2.04 -4.22
CA ARG A 148 -26.63 -0.57 -4.31
C ARG A 148 -25.21 -0.03 -4.45
N LEU A 149 -24.24 -0.55 -3.69
CA LEU A 149 -22.82 -0.17 -3.85
C LEU A 149 -22.33 -0.38 -5.29
N ASP A 150 -22.65 -1.53 -5.90
CA ASP A 150 -22.34 -1.79 -7.31
C ASP A 150 -22.99 -0.75 -8.24
N GLY A 151 -24.27 -0.44 -8.00
CA GLY A 151 -24.99 0.60 -8.74
C GLY A 151 -24.40 2.00 -8.58
N ASP A 152 -23.84 2.32 -7.42
CA ASP A 152 -23.18 3.61 -7.18
C ASP A 152 -21.87 3.71 -7.96
N PHE A 153 -21.09 2.62 -8.08
CA PHE A 153 -19.90 2.58 -8.96
C PHE A 153 -20.28 2.72 -10.44
N ASP A 154 -21.34 2.04 -10.89
CA ASP A 154 -21.82 2.16 -12.26
C ASP A 154 -22.34 3.58 -12.55
N THR A 155 -22.98 4.21 -11.56
CA THR A 155 -23.44 5.61 -11.64
C THR A 155 -22.27 6.58 -11.70
N ALA A 156 -21.24 6.40 -10.87
CA ALA A 156 -20.00 7.19 -10.92
C ALA A 156 -19.32 7.09 -12.29
N LEU A 157 -19.17 5.87 -12.82
CA LEU A 157 -18.58 5.65 -14.13
C LEU A 157 -19.38 6.30 -15.26
N LYS A 158 -20.72 6.27 -15.19
CA LYS A 158 -21.58 6.95 -16.14
C LYS A 158 -21.48 8.47 -16.02
N ALA A 159 -21.43 8.99 -14.79
CA ALA A 159 -21.30 10.41 -14.50
C ALA A 159 -19.95 10.98 -14.93
N LEU A 160 -18.89 10.17 -15.00
CA LEU A 160 -17.62 10.59 -15.60
C LEU A 160 -17.77 11.01 -17.09
N GLY A 161 -18.82 10.55 -17.77
CA GLY A 161 -19.05 10.82 -19.18
C GLY A 161 -18.19 9.92 -20.08
N ASN A 162 -18.02 10.33 -21.34
CA ASN A 162 -17.24 9.61 -22.34
C ASN A 162 -16.81 10.61 -23.43
N PRO A 163 -15.50 10.79 -23.70
CA PRO A 163 -15.05 11.68 -24.78
C PRO A 163 -15.45 11.19 -26.18
N GLY A 164 -15.75 9.90 -26.34
CA GLY A 164 -16.07 9.28 -27.61
C GLY A 164 -14.84 9.06 -28.49
N LEU A 165 -14.93 8.14 -29.46
CA LEU A 165 -13.89 7.95 -30.46
C LEU A 165 -14.12 8.95 -31.59
N PHE A 166 -13.25 9.95 -31.70
CA PHE A 166 -13.43 11.09 -32.62
C PHE A 166 -14.76 11.84 -32.41
N GLY A 167 -15.26 11.88 -31.17
CA GLY A 167 -16.53 12.52 -30.81
C GLY A 167 -17.77 11.67 -31.06
N VAL A 168 -17.66 10.51 -31.70
CA VAL A 168 -18.77 9.56 -31.82
C VAL A 168 -19.00 8.89 -30.47
N GLY A 169 -20.25 8.96 -29.98
CA GLY A 169 -20.63 8.43 -28.66
C GLY A 169 -20.19 9.30 -27.48
N LYS A 170 -19.91 10.59 -27.71
CA LYS A 170 -19.58 11.54 -26.64
C LYS A 170 -20.76 11.67 -25.65
N SER A 171 -20.45 11.67 -24.36
CA SER A 171 -21.36 12.10 -23.30
C SER A 171 -20.61 13.02 -22.34
N GLU A 172 -21.23 14.15 -21.98
CA GLU A 172 -20.62 15.10 -21.05
C GLU A 172 -20.50 14.50 -19.65
N ALA A 173 -19.46 14.93 -18.92
CA ALA A 173 -19.30 14.60 -17.52
C ALA A 173 -20.34 15.35 -16.67
N ASP A 174 -20.78 14.72 -15.60
CA ASP A 174 -21.56 15.27 -14.51
C ASP A 174 -20.74 15.18 -13.21
N PRO A 175 -19.89 16.17 -12.91
CA PRO A 175 -19.03 16.14 -11.72
C PRO A 175 -19.81 16.09 -10.41
N ALA A 176 -21.00 16.70 -10.38
CA ALA A 176 -21.85 16.69 -9.18
C ALA A 176 -22.39 15.29 -8.91
N LYS A 177 -22.86 14.58 -9.96
CA LYS A 177 -23.32 13.22 -9.83
C LYS A 177 -22.18 12.24 -9.55
N LEU A 178 -21.02 12.44 -10.15
CA LEU A 178 -19.81 11.67 -9.85
C LEU A 178 -19.50 11.79 -8.35
N LYS A 179 -19.35 13.01 -7.85
CA LYS A 179 -19.07 13.27 -6.44
C LYS A 179 -20.11 12.63 -5.53
N GLN A 180 -21.41 12.82 -5.81
CA GLN A 180 -22.47 12.24 -5.01
C GLN A 180 -22.32 10.71 -4.87
N SER A 181 -22.06 10.01 -5.99
CA SER A 181 -21.88 8.56 -5.96
C SER A 181 -20.66 8.12 -5.16
N LEU A 182 -19.54 8.85 -5.23
CA LEU A 182 -18.33 8.54 -4.45
C LEU A 182 -18.54 8.78 -2.96
N ASP A 183 -19.24 9.87 -2.61
CA ASP A 183 -19.62 10.19 -1.23
C ASP A 183 -20.57 9.12 -0.65
N ASP A 184 -21.56 8.66 -1.43
CA ASP A 184 -22.51 7.62 -1.02
C ASP A 184 -21.82 6.27 -0.75
N ILE A 185 -20.87 5.87 -1.60
CA ILE A 185 -20.05 4.67 -1.40
C ILE A 185 -19.23 4.79 -0.11
N THR A 186 -18.58 5.93 0.10
CA THR A 186 -17.74 6.18 1.28
C THR A 186 -18.57 6.18 2.56
N ALA A 187 -19.72 6.86 2.55
CA ALA A 187 -20.64 6.94 3.68
C ALA A 187 -21.17 5.55 4.08
N THR A 188 -21.34 4.65 3.11
CA THR A 188 -21.75 3.27 3.36
C THR A 188 -20.64 2.43 3.96
N LEU A 189 -19.42 2.51 3.43
CA LEU A 189 -18.32 1.61 3.80
C LEU A 189 -17.57 2.03 5.08
N LYS A 190 -17.36 3.34 5.27
CA LYS A 190 -16.52 3.86 6.37
C LYS A 190 -16.97 3.45 7.77
N PRO A 191 -18.27 3.47 8.12
CA PRO A 191 -18.73 3.05 9.44
C PRO A 191 -18.51 1.56 9.72
N LEU A 192 -18.43 0.72 8.68
CA LEU A 192 -18.35 -0.74 8.79
C LEU A 192 -16.93 -1.25 9.08
N PHE A 193 -15.93 -0.41 8.80
CA PHE A 193 -14.52 -0.77 8.94
C PHE A 193 -13.75 0.35 9.66
N PRO A 194 -13.99 0.54 10.97
CA PRO A 194 -13.25 1.53 11.76
C PRO A 194 -11.78 1.13 11.89
N PHE A 195 -10.89 2.11 11.80
CA PHE A 195 -9.47 1.92 12.06
C PHE A 195 -9.18 2.06 13.56
N ASP A 196 -8.70 1.00 14.20
CA ASP A 196 -8.32 0.98 15.61
C ASP A 196 -6.86 1.39 15.80
N GLN A 197 -6.66 2.59 16.35
CA GLN A 197 -5.34 3.16 16.62
C GLN A 197 -4.69 2.68 17.93
N ALA A 198 -5.35 1.83 18.73
CA ALA A 198 -4.85 1.45 20.05
C ALA A 198 -3.47 0.75 20.04
N GLY A 199 -3.00 0.25 18.88
CA GLY A 199 -1.64 -0.28 18.71
C GLY A 199 -0.52 0.77 18.61
N ALA A 200 -0.83 2.06 18.37
CA ALA A 200 0.19 3.10 18.18
C ALA A 200 0.77 3.66 19.50
N ALA A 201 0.09 3.43 20.63
CA ALA A 201 0.39 4.05 21.92
C ALA A 201 1.63 3.47 22.64
N GLY A 202 2.19 2.36 22.17
CA GLY A 202 3.37 1.73 22.77
C GLY A 202 4.72 2.41 22.47
N GLY A 203 4.75 3.48 21.66
CA GLY A 203 5.99 4.09 21.16
C GLY A 203 6.24 5.55 21.56
N GLN A 204 5.40 6.15 22.41
CA GLN A 204 5.60 7.53 22.85
C GLN A 204 5.59 7.61 24.36
N ASN A 205 6.77 7.48 24.95
CA ASN A 205 7.06 8.08 26.24
C ASN A 205 8.12 9.17 26.08
N ALA A 206 7.75 10.35 26.57
CA ALA A 206 8.58 11.44 27.08
C ALA A 206 9.35 12.33 26.08
N ALA A 207 8.71 13.44 25.71
CA ALA A 207 9.19 14.76 26.14
C ALA A 207 8.03 15.77 26.12
N ALA A 208 7.31 15.84 27.24
CA ALA A 208 6.55 17.03 27.59
C ALA A 208 7.53 18.09 28.13
N GLY A 209 7.47 19.28 27.56
CA GLY A 209 8.14 20.48 28.04
C GLY A 209 7.34 21.69 27.56
N GLU A 210 6.65 22.32 28.50
CA GLU A 210 5.73 23.44 28.35
C GLU A 210 6.38 24.72 27.80
N GLY A 211 5.57 25.60 27.19
CA GLY A 211 5.93 27.00 26.95
C GLY A 211 5.00 27.71 25.97
N ALA A 212 4.17 28.61 26.49
CA ALA A 212 3.12 29.34 25.78
C ALA A 212 3.59 30.60 25.04
N ALA A 213 2.72 31.05 24.12
CA ALA A 213 2.42 32.44 23.69
C ALA A 213 3.25 33.12 22.56
N GLY A 214 2.55 33.39 21.44
CA GLY A 214 2.38 34.75 20.89
C GLY A 214 3.33 35.24 19.78
N GLY A 215 2.74 35.75 18.68
CA GLY A 215 3.34 36.84 17.88
C GLY A 215 3.60 36.56 16.40
N ALA A 216 3.08 37.45 15.54
CA ALA A 216 3.10 37.41 14.08
C ALA A 216 4.44 37.81 13.42
N GLY A 217 4.64 37.41 12.16
CA GLY A 217 5.41 38.19 11.17
C GLY A 217 6.54 37.49 10.40
N ALA A 218 6.29 37.31 9.08
CA ALA A 218 7.21 37.43 7.93
C ALA A 218 8.40 36.45 7.69
N ALA A 219 8.28 35.77 6.54
CA ALA A 219 9.26 35.58 5.45
C ALA A 219 10.66 34.99 5.68
N GLY A 220 10.91 33.89 4.94
CA GLY A 220 12.18 33.65 4.24
C GLY A 220 13.08 32.54 4.76
N GLY A 221 13.37 31.55 3.90
CA GLY A 221 14.70 30.91 3.87
C GLY A 221 14.79 29.43 4.26
N ASN A 222 15.10 28.63 3.24
CA ASN A 222 15.95 27.44 3.20
C ASN A 222 15.49 26.08 3.77
N ALA A 223 15.67 25.11 2.87
CA ALA A 223 15.63 23.67 3.04
C ALA A 223 16.47 23.19 4.25
N GLY A 224 15.80 22.48 5.16
CA GLY A 224 16.44 21.70 6.22
C GLY A 224 16.48 20.23 5.82
N SER A 225 17.66 19.75 5.44
CA SER A 225 17.96 18.33 5.22
C SER A 225 17.81 17.54 6.51
N THR A 226 16.84 16.62 6.58
CA THR A 226 16.57 15.71 7.70
C THR A 226 17.45 14.45 7.66
N VAL A 227 18.74 14.61 7.37
CA VAL A 227 19.72 13.53 7.50
C VAL A 227 20.75 13.92 8.54
N ASN A 228 20.88 13.10 9.59
CA ASN A 228 21.88 13.27 10.62
C ASN A 228 23.27 13.05 9.99
N PRO A 229 24.11 14.10 9.82
CA PRO A 229 25.37 13.99 9.10
C PRO A 229 26.35 13.02 9.77
N ALA A 230 26.22 12.79 11.08
CA ALA A 230 27.02 11.80 11.80
C ALA A 230 26.68 10.36 11.37
N VAL A 231 25.41 10.07 11.07
CA VAL A 231 24.97 8.75 10.60
C VAL A 231 25.48 8.49 9.18
N THR A 232 25.41 9.49 8.30
CA THR A 232 25.92 9.40 6.92
C THR A 232 27.43 9.18 6.89
N VAL A 233 28.20 9.92 7.70
CA VAL A 233 29.66 9.75 7.79
C VAL A 233 30.03 8.38 8.36
N SER A 234 29.27 7.87 9.33
CA SER A 234 29.52 6.55 9.94
C SER A 234 29.27 5.40 8.96
N VAL A 235 28.19 5.48 8.18
CA VAL A 235 27.88 4.46 7.16
C VAL A 235 28.92 4.46 6.04
N ILE A 236 29.29 5.64 5.52
CA ILE A 236 30.30 5.75 4.47
C ILE A 236 31.67 5.26 4.96
N GLY A 237 32.06 5.63 6.19
CA GLY A 237 33.29 5.14 6.81
C GLY A 237 33.31 3.63 6.99
N GLY A 238 32.19 3.05 7.45
CA GLY A 238 32.03 1.61 7.62
C GLY A 238 32.16 0.82 6.32
N VAL A 239 31.49 1.28 5.24
CA VAL A 239 31.55 0.61 3.92
C VAL A 239 32.96 0.66 3.32
N LEU A 240 33.68 1.78 3.47
CA LEU A 240 35.06 1.89 2.98
C LEU A 240 36.01 0.96 3.73
N ILE A 241 35.89 0.83 5.04
CA ILE A 241 36.73 -0.07 5.85
C ILE A 241 36.47 -1.54 5.46
N VAL A 242 35.20 -1.93 5.31
CA VAL A 242 34.84 -3.30 4.91
C VAL A 242 35.30 -3.60 3.49
N GLY A 243 35.16 -2.66 2.56
CA GLY A 243 35.65 -2.80 1.18
C GLY A 243 37.17 -2.97 1.12
N ILE A 244 37.93 -2.15 1.85
CA ILE A 244 39.39 -2.25 1.91
C ILE A 244 39.84 -3.57 2.56
N ALA A 245 39.17 -4.01 3.63
CA ALA A 245 39.45 -5.29 4.29
C ALA A 245 39.18 -6.49 3.36
N ALA A 246 38.08 -6.45 2.60
CA ALA A 246 37.72 -7.50 1.65
C ALA A 246 38.73 -7.58 0.50
N VAL A 247 39.15 -6.44 -0.06
CA VAL A 247 40.16 -6.39 -1.13
C VAL A 247 41.53 -6.87 -0.65
N TRP A 248 41.94 -6.46 0.57
CA TRP A 248 43.19 -6.93 1.16
C TRP A 248 43.19 -8.45 1.41
N TRP A 249 42.08 -8.99 1.91
CA TRP A 249 41.93 -10.43 2.12
C TRP A 249 41.91 -11.23 0.81
N ALA A 250 41.25 -10.71 -0.22
CA ALA A 250 41.21 -11.32 -1.55
C ALA A 250 42.61 -11.39 -2.19
N ARG A 251 43.42 -10.34 -2.06
CA ARG A 251 44.83 -10.34 -2.49
C ARG A 251 45.67 -11.37 -1.74
N ARG A 252 45.49 -11.50 -0.41
CA ARG A 252 46.25 -12.47 0.40
C ARG A 252 45.94 -13.92 0.03
N LYS A 253 44.73 -14.21 -0.45
CA LYS A 253 44.31 -15.55 -0.87
C LYS A 253 44.48 -15.85 -2.35
N GLY A 254 45.07 -14.93 -3.12
CA GLY A 254 45.37 -15.14 -4.54
C GLY A 254 44.14 -15.22 -5.45
N PHE A 255 43.04 -14.56 -5.05
CA PHE A 255 41.85 -14.44 -5.90
C PHE A 255 42.00 -13.37 -7.00
N PHE A 256 43.07 -12.55 -6.94
CA PHE A 256 43.50 -11.56 -7.94
C PHE A 256 45.02 -11.51 -8.01
#